data_AF-A0A6J4FL28-F1
#
_entry.id   AF-A0A6J4FL28-F1
#
_cell.length_a   1.000
_cell.length_b   1.000
_cell.length_c   1.000
_cell.angle_alpha   90.00
_cell.angle_beta   90.00
_cell.angle_gamma   90.00
#
_symmetry.space_group_name_H-M   'P 1'
#
loop_
_entity.id
_entity.type
_entity.pdbx_description
1 polymer ?
#
loop_
_entity_poly.entity_id
_entity_poly.type
_entity_poly.pdbx_seq_one_letter_code
_entity_poly.pdbx_strand_id
1 'polypeptide(L)' 'MNTSVISRLAVQVIANLDAAASPDDMVRACVGMALSHDLGDDQLQELLAEADRLLRRPEEMVA' A
#
# COMPACT_ATOMS: atom_id res chain seq x y z
N MET A 1 1.78 -7.16 15.62
CA MET A 1 2.50 -8.16 14.80
C MET A 1 1.58 -8.57 13.64
N ASN A 2 1.46 -7.70 12.62
CA ASN A 2 0.70 -7.94 11.38
C ASN A 2 1.46 -7.40 10.13
N THR A 3 2.74 -7.07 10.29
CA THR A 3 3.58 -6.38 9.29
C THR A 3 3.62 -7.12 7.95
N SER A 4 3.59 -8.45 7.97
CA SER A 4 3.60 -9.27 6.75
C SER A 4 2.34 -9.16 5.90
N VAL A 5 1.17 -8.91 6.50
CA VAL A 5 -0.08 -8.73 5.74
C VAL A 5 -0.09 -7.35 5.10
N ILE A 6 0.24 -6.31 5.87
CA ILE A 6 0.31 -4.94 5.37
C ILE A 6 1.33 -4.81 4.24
N SER A 7 2.55 -5.37 4.38
CA SER A 7 3.55 -5.33 3.30
C SER A 7 3.07 -6.05 2.04
N ARG A 8 2.37 -7.20 2.16
CA ARG A 8 1.80 -7.87 0.98
C ARG A 8 0.74 -7.01 0.30
N LEU A 9 -0.15 -6.40 1.07
CA LEU A 9 -1.20 -5.53 0.52
C LEU A 9 -0.60 -4.27 -0.12
N ALA A 10 0.43 -3.67 0.50
CA ALA A 10 1.15 -2.53 -0.06
C ALA A 10 1.77 -2.87 -1.41
N VAL A 11 2.44 -4.02 -1.54
CA VAL A 11 2.98 -4.52 -2.82
C VAL A 11 1.86 -4.66 -3.87
N GLN A 12 0.70 -5.19 -3.49
CA GLN A 12 -0.45 -5.31 -4.40
C GLN A 12 -1.00 -3.94 -4.82
N VAL A 13 -1.06 -2.98 -3.91
CA VAL A 13 -1.47 -1.61 -4.25
C VAL A 13 -0.49 -1.03 -5.28
N ILE A 14 0.81 -1.06 -5.01
CA ILE A 14 1.82 -0.48 -5.90
C ILE A 14 1.84 -1.18 -7.26
N ALA A 15 1.72 -2.51 -7.30
CA ALA A 15 1.69 -3.27 -8.54
C ALA A 15 0.48 -2.94 -9.44
N ASN A 16 -0.60 -2.42 -8.88
CA ASN A 16 -1.80 -2.02 -9.62
C ASN A 16 -1.86 -0.51 -9.93
N LEU A 17 -0.91 0.28 -9.43
CA LEU A 17 -0.81 1.70 -9.77
C LEU A 17 -0.07 1.89 -11.09
N ASP A 18 -0.53 2.86 -11.87
CA ASP A 18 0.20 3.33 -13.04
C ASP A 18 1.50 4.02 -12.61
N ALA A 19 2.55 3.95 -13.43
CA ALA A 19 3.80 4.66 -13.16
C ALA A 19 3.63 6.19 -13.11
N ALA A 20 2.57 6.72 -13.74
CA ALA A 20 2.18 8.13 -13.69
C ALA A 20 1.14 8.44 -12.60
N ALA A 21 0.82 7.49 -11.71
CA ALA A 21 -0.16 7.68 -10.64
C ALA A 21 0.23 8.85 -9.72
N SER A 22 -0.75 9.67 -9.40
CA SER A 22 -0.57 10.76 -8.42
C SER A 22 -0.58 10.21 -6.99
N PRO A 23 -0.08 10.98 -5.99
CA PRO A 23 -0.21 10.61 -4.59
C PRO A 23 -1.67 10.35 -4.16
N ASP A 24 -2.63 11.08 -4.73
CA ASP A 24 -4.05 10.87 -4.45
C ASP A 24 -4.56 9.53 -4.97
N ASP A 25 -4.02 9.04 -6.09
CA ASP A 25 -4.38 7.73 -6.64
C ASP A 25 -3.87 6.59 -5.75
N MET A 26 -2.67 6.73 -5.20
CA MET A 26 -2.15 5.82 -4.18
C MET A 26 -3.05 5.79 -2.94
N VAL A 27 -3.45 6.96 -2.44
CA VAL A 27 -4.35 7.04 -1.28
C VAL A 27 -5.68 6.35 -1.56
N ARG A 28 -6.29 6.62 -2.73
CA ARG A 28 -7.54 5.95 -3.14
C ARG A 28 -7.39 4.45 -3.23
N ALA A 29 -6.27 3.97 -3.78
CA ALA A 29 -5.99 2.54 -3.90
C ALA A 29 -5.81 1.87 -2.53
N CYS A 30 -5.07 2.50 -1.61
CA CYS A 30 -4.93 2.02 -0.23
C CYS A 30 -6.27 1.98 0.52
N VAL A 31 -7.11 3.02 0.36
CA VAL A 31 -8.45 3.05 0.96
C VAL A 31 -9.33 1.92 0.40
N GLY A 32 -9.34 1.72 -0.92
CA GLY A 32 -10.08 0.63 -1.55
C GLY A 32 -9.63 -0.75 -1.07
N MET A 33 -8.32 -0.93 -0.92
CA MET A 33 -7.73 -2.16 -0.37
C MET A 33 -8.14 -2.37 1.08
N ALA A 34 -8.07 -1.33 1.91
CA ALA A 34 -8.47 -1.37 3.32
C ALA A 34 -9.93 -1.77 3.50
N LEU A 35 -10.84 -1.16 2.74
CA LEU A 35 -12.26 -1.50 2.75
C LEU A 35 -12.53 -2.94 2.32
N SER A 36 -11.79 -3.42 1.30
CA SER A 36 -11.94 -4.79 0.79
C SER A 36 -11.46 -5.87 1.77
N HIS A 37 -10.57 -5.50 2.69
CA HIS A 37 -9.95 -6.38 3.68
C HIS A 37 -10.40 -6.11 5.12
N ASP A 38 -11.43 -5.27 5.32
CA ASP A 38 -11.95 -4.87 6.62
C ASP A 38 -10.85 -4.33 7.57
N LEU A 39 -9.91 -3.56 7.00
CA LEU A 39 -8.84 -2.92 7.76
C LEU A 39 -9.36 -1.68 8.48
N GLY A 40 -9.06 -1.57 9.77
CA GLY A 40 -9.33 -0.35 10.54
C GLY A 40 -8.36 0.79 10.20
N ASP A 41 -8.64 1.98 10.74
CA ASP A 41 -7.87 3.21 10.47
C ASP A 41 -6.37 3.07 10.74
N ASP A 42 -5.98 2.41 11.84
CA ASP A 42 -4.57 2.18 12.18
C ASP A 42 -3.87 1.33 11.11
N GLN A 43 -4.54 0.29 10.61
CA GLN A 43 -4.02 -0.59 9.57
C GLN A 43 -3.99 0.11 8.21
N LEU A 44 -4.94 1.00 7.93
CA LEU A 44 -4.90 1.86 6.75
C LEU A 44 -3.70 2.83 6.81
N GLN A 45 -3.42 3.42 7.97
CA GLN A 45 -2.24 4.27 8.15
C GLN A 45 -0.94 3.48 7.92
N GLU A 46 -0.84 2.26 8.47
CA GLU A 46 0.30 1.37 8.21
C GLU A 46 0.42 1.02 6.72
N LEU A 47 -0.69 0.75 6.03
CA LEU A 47 -0.72 0.46 4.60
C LEU A 47 -0.26 1.66 3.76
N LEU A 48 -0.71 2.87 4.09
CA LEU A 48 -0.28 4.09 3.42
C LEU A 48 1.23 4.35 3.60
N ALA A 49 1.73 4.19 4.82
CA ALA A 49 3.15 4.37 5.12
C ALA A 49 4.02 3.35 4.37
N GLU A 50 3.58 2.09 4.32
CA GLU A 50 4.32 1.03 3.64
C GLU A 50 4.26 1.18 2.10
N ALA A 51 3.13 1.59 1.55
CA ALA A 51 2.99 1.88 0.11
C ALA A 51 3.89 3.05 -0.32
N ASP A 52 3.92 4.16 0.45
CA ASP A 52 4.82 5.29 0.19
C ASP A 52 6.30 4.85 0.30
N ARG A 53 6.64 4.02 1.28
CA ARG A 53 7.99 3.46 1.43
C ARG A 53 8.43 2.67 0.20
N LEU A 54 7.58 1.77 -0.29
CA LEU A 54 7.86 0.93 -1.45
C LEU A 54 7.91 1.72 -2.77
N LEU A 55 7.08 2.75 -2.94
CA LEU A 55 7.18 3.65 -4.11
C LEU A 55 8.52 4.39 -4.17
N ARG A 56 9.08 4.75 -3.02
CA ARG A 56 10.39 5.41 -2.94
C ARG A 56 11.56 4.43 -3.06
N ARG A 57 11.32 3.14 -2.84
CA ARG A 57 12.32 2.07 -2.82
C ARG A 57 11.78 0.78 -3.46
N PRO A 58 11.49 0.80 -4.77
CA PRO A 58 10.89 -0.33 -5.46
C PRO A 58 11.77 -1.58 -5.46
N GLU A 59 13.08 -1.45 -5.24
CA GLU A 59 14.01 -2.57 -5.08
C GLU A 59 13.67 -3.48 -3.90
N GLU A 60 12.99 -2.96 -2.87
CA GLU A 60 12.59 -3.73 -1.69
C GLU A 60 11.35 -4.62 -1.95
N MET A 61 10.68 -4.47 -3.09
CA MET A 61 9.54 -5.33 -3.46
C MET A 61 9.97 -6.73 -3.95
N VAL A 62 11.25 -6.91 -4.31
CA VAL A 62 11.78 -8.12 -4.97
C VAL A 62 12.63 -8.99 -4.02
N ALA A 63 12.91 -8.49 -2.81
CA ALA A 63 13.72 -9.16 -1.78
C ALA A 63 12.87 -10.06 -0.88
#